data_AF-A0A352HR25-F1
#
_entry.id   AF-A0A352HR25-F1
#
_cell.length_a   1.000
_cell.length_b   1.000
_cell.length_c   1.000
_cell.angle_alpha   90.00
_cell.angle_beta   90.00
_cell.angle_gamma   90.00
#
_symmetry.space_group_name_H-M   'P 1'
#
loop_
_entity.id
_entity.type
_entity.pdbx_description
1 polymer ?
#
loop_
_entity_poly.entity_id
_entity_poly.type
_entity_poly.pdbx_seq_one_letter_code
_entity_poly.pdbx_strand_id
1 'polypeptide(L)'
;MTSTDMTSIMRDDYIKKDLFGYLYNAKFPPTENSCKNNLYHGYRTPAQECLFYDFAALGYDLMITYHGKAYYFMVDEDCVWLSDEKFTAMYERFLNGNDVLEHFCIDGTPLFQLVDELDDFEPM
;
A
#
# COMPACT_ATOMS: atom_id res chain seq x y z
N MET A 1 25.52 -26.44 6.63
CA MET A 1 24.33 -25.81 7.23
C MET A 1 23.98 -24.65 6.34
N THR A 2 22.98 -24.84 5.48
CA THR A 2 22.56 -23.85 4.48
C THR A 2 21.93 -22.67 5.21
N SER A 3 22.54 -21.50 5.02
CA SER A 3 21.92 -20.22 5.35
C SER A 3 20.66 -20.11 4.50
N THR A 4 19.52 -20.44 5.09
CA THR A 4 18.22 -20.14 4.50
C THR A 4 18.15 -18.62 4.42
N ASP A 5 18.11 -18.11 3.19
CA ASP A 5 17.87 -16.70 2.86
C ASP A 5 16.64 -16.21 3.63
N MET A 6 16.87 -15.54 4.78
CA MET A 6 15.79 -14.94 5.58
C MET A 6 15.16 -13.74 4.87
N THR A 7 15.81 -13.23 3.82
CA THR A 7 15.30 -12.20 2.90
C THR A 7 14.02 -12.65 2.18
N SER A 8 13.83 -13.96 1.94
CA SER A 8 12.64 -14.50 1.27
C SER A 8 11.42 -14.66 2.19
N ILE A 9 11.55 -14.47 3.52
CA ILE A 9 10.52 -14.84 4.51
C ILE A 9 9.69 -13.63 4.97
N MET A 10 10.07 -12.40 4.63
CA MET A 10 9.19 -11.22 4.78
C MET A 10 8.28 -11.03 3.55
N ARG A 11 7.90 -12.12 2.88
CA ARG A 11 6.78 -12.08 1.92
C ARG A 11 5.51 -11.90 2.73
N ASP A 12 5.18 -10.63 2.98
CA ASP A 12 3.88 -10.08 3.31
C ASP A 12 2.79 -11.13 3.51
N ASP A 13 2.61 -11.61 4.76
CA ASP A 13 1.59 -12.60 5.13
C ASP A 13 0.16 -12.18 4.70
N TYR A 14 -0.02 -10.89 4.39
CA TYR A 14 -1.26 -10.32 3.91
C TYR A 14 -1.46 -10.47 2.39
N ILE A 15 -0.43 -10.75 1.57
CA ILE A 15 -0.60 -10.91 0.12
C ILE A 15 -1.04 -12.34 -0.20
N LYS A 16 -2.24 -12.48 -0.78
CA LYS A 16 -2.79 -13.78 -1.20
C LYS A 16 -3.12 -13.77 -2.69
N LYS A 17 -3.42 -14.95 -3.23
CA LYS A 17 -3.89 -15.13 -4.61
C LYS A 17 -5.37 -15.49 -4.64
N ASP A 18 -6.10 -14.91 -5.58
CA ASP A 18 -7.48 -15.30 -5.87
C ASP A 18 -7.54 -16.61 -6.69
N LEU A 19 -8.75 -17.02 -7.10
CA LEU A 19 -8.96 -18.23 -7.90
C LEU A 19 -8.33 -18.19 -9.29
N PHE A 20 -7.97 -17.00 -9.79
CA PHE A 20 -7.36 -16.77 -11.09
C PHE A 20 -5.84 -16.50 -11.00
N GLY A 21 -5.30 -16.46 -9.77
CA GLY A 21 -3.88 -16.25 -9.50
C GLY A 21 -3.47 -14.79 -9.34
N TYR A 22 -4.43 -13.84 -9.34
CA TYR A 22 -4.16 -12.43 -9.10
C TYR A 22 -3.88 -12.19 -7.62
N LEU A 23 -2.87 -11.35 -7.34
CA LEU A 23 -2.53 -10.97 -5.97
C LEU A 23 -3.63 -10.06 -5.40
N TYR A 24 -3.81 -10.08 -4.08
CA TYR A 24 -4.63 -9.10 -3.38
C TYR A 24 -4.17 -8.97 -1.92
N ASN A 25 -4.45 -7.81 -1.33
CA ASN A 25 -4.22 -7.57 0.09
C ASN A 25 -5.35 -8.23 0.91
N ALA A 26 -5.07 -9.35 1.55
CA ALA A 26 -6.04 -10.10 2.34
C ALA A 26 -6.38 -9.46 3.70
N LYS A 27 -5.60 -8.45 4.13
CA LYS A 27 -5.92 -7.67 5.33
C LYS A 27 -6.94 -6.57 5.04
N PHE A 28 -6.84 -5.98 3.86
CA PHE A 28 -7.81 -5.04 3.31
C PHE A 28 -8.39 -5.62 1.99
N PRO A 29 -9.21 -6.68 2.05
CA PRO A 29 -9.62 -7.41 0.86
C PRO A 29 -10.58 -6.60 -0.02
N PRO A 30 -10.61 -6.87 -1.34
CA PRO A 30 -11.67 -6.38 -2.21
C PRO A 30 -13.04 -6.87 -1.69
N THR A 31 -14.07 -6.04 -1.84
CA THR A 31 -15.42 -6.35 -1.31
C THR A 31 -16.23 -7.15 -2.33
N GLU A 32 -17.02 -8.14 -1.89
CA GLU A 32 -17.74 -9.09 -2.79
C GLU A 32 -18.72 -8.44 -3.81
N ASN A 33 -19.14 -7.19 -3.59
CA ASN A 33 -20.17 -6.53 -4.42
C ASN A 33 -19.63 -5.73 -5.61
N SER A 34 -18.32 -5.46 -5.67
CA SER A 34 -17.65 -4.78 -6.79
C SER A 34 -17.42 -5.69 -8.01
N CYS A 35 -17.48 -7.02 -7.81
CA CYS A 35 -17.39 -8.04 -8.86
C CYS A 35 -18.48 -7.90 -9.93
N LYS A 36 -19.59 -7.19 -9.65
CA LYS A 36 -20.67 -6.97 -10.62
C LYS A 36 -20.30 -6.02 -11.75
N ASN A 37 -19.33 -5.12 -11.52
CA ASN A 37 -18.89 -4.14 -12.52
C ASN A 37 -17.37 -4.21 -12.83
N ASN A 38 -16.59 -5.02 -12.10
CA ASN A 38 -15.13 -5.18 -12.28
C ASN A 38 -14.33 -3.87 -12.28
N LEU A 39 -14.87 -2.82 -11.67
CA LEU A 39 -14.13 -1.58 -11.48
C LEU A 39 -13.18 -1.74 -10.28
N TYR A 40 -12.04 -1.08 -10.39
CA TYR A 40 -11.07 -0.90 -9.30
C TYR A 40 -10.55 -2.21 -8.70
N HIS A 41 -10.32 -3.27 -9.49
CA HIS A 41 -9.91 -4.60 -9.03
C HIS A 41 -10.73 -5.17 -7.86
N GLY A 42 -11.99 -4.77 -7.74
CA GLY A 42 -12.88 -5.23 -6.68
C GLY A 42 -12.90 -4.34 -5.42
N TYR A 43 -12.20 -3.22 -5.41
CA TYR A 43 -12.31 -2.22 -4.35
C TYR A 43 -13.50 -1.29 -4.55
N ARG A 44 -13.90 -0.60 -3.48
CA ARG A 44 -15.09 0.27 -3.51
C ARG A 44 -14.81 1.59 -4.23
N THR A 45 -13.59 2.10 -4.09
CA THR A 45 -13.17 3.41 -4.59
C THR A 45 -11.80 3.29 -5.27
N PRO A 46 -11.47 4.20 -6.21
CA PRO A 46 -10.13 4.23 -6.81
C PRO A 46 -9.02 4.46 -5.77
N ALA A 47 -9.29 5.19 -4.70
CA ALA A 47 -8.33 5.38 -3.61
C ALA A 47 -7.99 4.06 -2.91
N GLN A 48 -9.00 3.23 -2.64
CA GLN A 48 -8.80 1.91 -2.05
C GLN A 48 -8.03 0.97 -2.96
N GLU A 49 -8.28 1.00 -4.28
CA GLU A 49 -7.47 0.24 -5.23
C GLU A 49 -6.01 0.72 -5.21
N CYS A 50 -5.77 2.02 -5.32
CA CYS A 50 -4.41 2.57 -5.32
C CYS A 50 -3.65 2.18 -4.04
N LEU A 51 -4.25 2.35 -2.86
CA LEU A 51 -3.56 2.12 -1.60
C LEU A 51 -3.45 0.63 -1.23
N PHE A 52 -4.54 -0.13 -1.39
CA PHE A 52 -4.58 -1.52 -0.91
C PHE A 52 -4.05 -2.52 -1.95
N TYR A 53 -4.15 -2.19 -3.24
CA TYR A 53 -3.71 -3.07 -4.32
C TYR A 53 -2.41 -2.59 -4.95
N ASP A 54 -2.42 -1.45 -5.63
CA ASP A 54 -1.25 -0.98 -6.39
C ASP A 54 -0.03 -0.78 -5.47
N PHE A 55 -0.21 -0.05 -4.38
CA PHE A 55 0.83 0.19 -3.39
C PHE A 55 1.08 -1.06 -2.52
N ALA A 56 0.11 -1.47 -1.69
CA ALA A 56 0.37 -2.48 -0.68
C ALA A 56 0.51 -3.92 -1.23
N ALA A 57 -0.18 -4.29 -2.31
CA ALA A 57 -0.14 -5.66 -2.83
C ALA A 57 0.82 -5.85 -4.02
N LEU A 58 0.97 -4.84 -4.88
CA LEU A 58 1.86 -4.90 -6.04
C LEU A 58 3.23 -4.25 -5.78
N GLY A 59 3.35 -3.40 -4.77
CA GLY A 59 4.61 -2.77 -4.38
C GLY A 59 5.02 -1.60 -5.27
N TYR A 60 4.06 -0.85 -5.81
CA TYR A 60 4.36 0.43 -6.47
C TYR A 60 4.68 1.52 -5.47
N ASP A 61 5.43 2.54 -5.90
CA ASP A 61 5.59 3.77 -5.14
C ASP A 61 4.23 4.49 -5.01
N LEU A 62 4.08 5.34 -3.99
CA LEU A 62 2.81 6.01 -3.71
C LEU A 62 3.01 7.49 -3.39
N MET A 63 2.23 8.34 -4.06
CA MET A 63 1.98 9.71 -3.63
C MET A 63 0.55 9.82 -3.09
N ILE A 64 0.38 10.45 -1.94
CA ILE A 64 -0.93 10.87 -1.43
C ILE A 64 -0.92 12.35 -1.07
N THR A 65 -2.07 13.00 -1.19
CA THR A 65 -2.30 14.35 -0.66
C THR A 65 -3.43 14.33 0.35
N TYR A 66 -3.20 14.93 1.52
CA TYR A 66 -4.21 15.08 2.57
C TYR A 66 -4.18 16.50 3.12
N HIS A 67 -5.32 17.20 3.05
CA HIS A 67 -5.45 18.63 3.36
C HIS A 67 -4.37 19.50 2.68
N GLY A 68 -4.10 19.23 1.40
CA GLY A 68 -3.13 19.97 0.58
C GLY A 68 -1.66 19.68 0.89
N LYS A 69 -1.36 18.71 1.77
CA LYS A 69 0.02 18.26 2.04
C LYS A 69 0.28 16.92 1.37
N ALA A 70 1.33 16.86 0.54
CA ALA A 70 1.77 15.67 -0.14
C ALA A 70 2.71 14.81 0.74
N TYR A 71 2.59 13.50 0.59
CA TYR A 71 3.46 12.48 1.20
C TYR A 71 3.87 11.49 0.11
N TYR A 72 5.15 11.10 0.12
CA TYR A 72 5.75 10.26 -0.90
C TYR A 72 6.33 9.01 -0.25
N PHE A 73 5.88 7.83 -0.67
CA PHE A 73 6.34 6.55 -0.18
C PHE A 73 7.06 5.80 -1.30
N MET A 74 8.31 5.46 -1.05
CA MET A 74 9.18 4.76 -2.00
C MET A 74 9.32 3.31 -1.56
N VAL A 75 9.07 2.38 -2.47
CA VAL A 75 9.19 0.94 -2.25
C VAL A 75 10.57 0.48 -2.71
N ASP A 76 11.29 -0.18 -1.81
CA ASP A 76 12.57 -0.85 -2.07
C ASP A 76 12.43 -2.36 -1.88
N GLU A 77 13.49 -3.11 -2.19
CA GLU A 77 13.48 -4.59 -2.11
C GLU A 77 13.13 -5.14 -0.72
N ASP A 78 13.37 -4.38 0.36
CA ASP A 78 13.23 -4.83 1.75
C ASP A 78 12.42 -3.88 2.65
N CYS A 79 11.87 -2.79 2.10
CA CYS A 79 11.13 -1.79 2.86
C CYS A 79 10.27 -0.85 2.02
N VAL A 80 9.50 -0.03 2.72
CA VAL A 80 8.94 1.20 2.19
C VAL A 80 9.46 2.36 3.01
N TRP A 81 9.75 3.51 2.40
CA TRP A 81 10.20 4.69 3.13
C TRP A 81 9.48 5.96 2.72
N LEU A 82 9.19 6.79 3.73
CA LEU A 82 8.67 8.14 3.53
C LEU A 82 9.79 9.06 3.05
N SER A 83 9.55 9.78 1.96
CA SER A 83 10.52 10.61 1.28
C SER A 83 10.16 12.11 1.28
N ASP A 84 11.17 12.94 1.00
CA ASP A 84 10.96 14.30 0.49
C ASP A 84 10.45 14.31 -0.96
N GLU A 85 9.94 15.45 -1.42
CA GLU A 85 9.38 15.65 -2.77
C GLU A 85 10.38 15.41 -3.91
N LYS A 86 11.69 15.36 -3.59
CA LYS A 86 12.76 15.15 -4.56
C LYS A 86 13.27 13.71 -4.59
N PHE A 87 12.70 12.82 -3.77
CA PHE A 87 13.08 11.41 -3.69
C PHE A 87 14.54 11.21 -3.27
N THR A 88 15.04 12.06 -2.36
CA THR A 88 16.44 12.08 -1.93
C THR A 88 16.66 11.79 -0.45
N ALA A 89 15.66 12.04 0.40
CA ALA A 89 15.79 11.89 1.85
C ALA A 89 14.81 10.85 2.39
N MET A 90 15.32 9.88 3.14
CA MET A 90 14.52 8.91 3.90
C MET A 90 14.18 9.48 5.28
N TYR A 91 12.90 9.79 5.51
CA TYR A 91 12.41 10.31 6.80
C TYR A 91 11.96 9.22 7.76
N GLU A 92 11.32 8.18 7.24
CA GLU A 92 10.78 7.07 8.02
C GLU A 92 10.84 5.79 7.19
N ARG A 93 11.06 4.65 7.85
CA ARG A 93 11.14 3.33 7.22
C ARG A 93 10.05 2.43 7.79
N PHE A 94 9.33 1.78 6.90
CA PHE A 94 8.28 0.81 7.14
C PHE A 94 8.71 -0.55 6.59
N LEU A 95 8.11 -1.62 7.10
CA LEU A 95 8.43 -2.97 6.64
C LEU A 95 7.91 -3.25 5.22
N ASN A 96 6.73 -2.74 4.89
CA ASN A 96 6.07 -2.91 3.59
C ASN A 96 4.92 -1.90 3.45
N GLY A 97 4.20 -1.94 2.32
CA GLY A 97 3.08 -1.01 2.10
C GLY A 97 1.95 -1.19 3.11
N ASN A 98 1.69 -2.39 3.61
CA ASN A 98 0.65 -2.59 4.62
C ASN A 98 1.06 -2.07 6.01
N ASP A 99 2.35 -2.11 6.33
CA ASP A 99 2.92 -1.46 7.52
C ASP A 99 2.72 0.07 7.47
N VAL A 100 2.90 0.69 6.29
CA VAL A 100 2.52 2.11 6.08
C VAL A 100 1.05 2.34 6.37
N LEU A 101 0.15 1.52 5.80
CA LEU A 101 -1.29 1.69 5.98
C LEU A 101 -1.72 1.70 7.45
N GLU A 102 -1.05 0.93 8.30
CA GLU A 102 -1.41 0.75 9.71
C GLU A 102 -0.67 1.67 10.67
N HIS A 103 0.55 2.09 10.33
CA HIS A 103 1.43 2.79 11.27
C HIS A 103 1.79 4.20 10.86
N PHE A 104 1.71 4.55 9.57
CA PHE A 104 1.79 5.94 9.16
C PHE A 104 0.50 6.66 9.57
N CYS A 105 0.64 7.62 10.47
CA CYS A 105 -0.48 8.37 11.04
C CYS A 105 -0.43 9.84 10.62
N ILE A 106 -1.57 10.37 10.17
CA ILE A 106 -1.79 11.80 10.02
C ILE A 106 -2.70 12.25 11.16
N ASP A 107 -2.22 13.19 11.98
CA ASP A 107 -2.91 13.67 13.19
C ASP A 107 -3.36 12.53 14.14
N GLY A 108 -2.58 11.46 14.21
CA GLY A 108 -2.86 10.28 15.04
C GLY A 108 -3.82 9.26 14.42
N THR A 109 -4.33 9.51 13.21
CA THR A 109 -5.20 8.59 12.48
C THR A 109 -4.40 7.79 11.45
N PRO A 110 -4.47 6.45 11.46
CA PRO A 110 -3.72 5.62 10.52
C PRO A 110 -4.27 5.76 9.10
N LEU A 111 -3.38 5.68 8.11
CA LEU A 111 -3.71 5.95 6.71
C LEU A 111 -4.87 5.11 6.17
N PHE A 112 -5.00 3.84 6.55
CA PHE A 112 -6.11 2.99 6.09
C PHE A 112 -7.51 3.52 6.48
N GLN A 113 -7.60 4.37 7.51
CA GLN A 113 -8.86 5.01 7.91
C GLN A 113 -9.14 6.31 7.14
N LEU A 114 -8.13 6.88 6.49
CA LEU A 114 -8.20 8.15 5.77
C LEU A 114 -8.35 7.99 4.25
N VAL A 115 -8.32 6.76 3.72
CA VAL A 115 -8.25 6.49 2.27
C VAL A 115 -9.32 7.20 1.45
N ASP A 116 -10.55 7.23 1.93
CA ASP A 116 -11.67 7.86 1.22
C ASP A 116 -11.75 9.39 1.47
N GLU A 117 -10.83 9.96 2.26
CA GLU A 117 -10.71 11.38 2.59
C GLU A 117 -9.47 12.04 1.96
N LEU A 118 -8.69 11.30 1.16
CA LEU A 118 -7.53 11.83 0.46
C LEU A 118 -7.97 12.85 -0.61
N ASP A 119 -7.25 13.98 -0.70
CA ASP A 119 -7.45 14.97 -1.75
C ASP A 119 -6.97 14.44 -3.11
N ASP A 120 -5.87 13.69 -3.09
CA ASP A 120 -5.24 13.10 -4.27
C ASP A 120 -4.45 11.83 -3.90
N PHE A 121 -4.29 10.93 -4.86
CA PHE A 121 -3.53 9.69 -4.72
C PHE A 121 -3.12 9.18 -6.10
N GLU A 122 -1.85 8.81 -6.25
CA GLU A 122 -1.34 8.25 -7.50
C GLU A 122 -0.28 7.18 -7.20
N PRO A 123 -0.33 6.02 -7.89
CA PRO A 123 0.84 5.16 -7.98
C PRO A 123 1.93 5.89 -8.79
N MET A 124 3.17 5.81 -8.32
CA MET A 124 4.33 6.51 -8.89
C MET A 124 5.24 5.56 -9.68
#